data_AF-W1Y3A2-F1
#
_entry.id   AF-W1Y3A2-F1
#
_cell.length_a   1.000
_cell.length_b   1.000
_cell.length_c   1.000
_cell.angle_alpha   90.00
_cell.angle_beta   90.00
_cell.angle_gamma   90.00
#
_symmetry.space_group_name_H-M   'P 1'
#
loop_
_entity.id
_entity.type
_entity.pdbx_description
1 polymer ?
#
loop_
_entity_poly.entity_id
_entity_poly.type
_entity_poly.pdbx_seq_one_letter_code
_entity_poly.pdbx_strand_id
1 'polypeptide(L)' 'WKLAIKPGKPFAFGKLSNSWFCGLPGNPVSATLTFYQLVQPLLAKLSGNTASGLPARQRVRTASRLKKTPGRLD' A
#
# COMPACT_ATOMS: atom_id res chain seq x y z
N TRP A 1 11.01 -10.68 -9.96
CA TRP A 1 9.55 -10.51 -9.71
C TRP A 1 9.16 -11.05 -8.32
N LYS A 2 9.75 -10.49 -7.25
CA LYS A 2 9.32 -10.66 -5.85
C LYS A 2 10.01 -9.54 -5.06
N LEU A 3 9.28 -8.46 -4.77
CA LEU A 3 9.76 -7.51 -3.77
C LEU A 3 9.68 -8.23 -2.42
N ALA A 4 10.81 -8.40 -1.74
CA ALA A 4 10.91 -9.11 -0.47
C ALA A 4 10.37 -8.23 0.67
N ILE A 5 9.04 -8.06 0.76
CA ILE A 5 8.38 -7.57 1.96
C ILE A 5 7.71 -8.77 2.62
N LYS A 6 8.22 -9.16 3.81
CA LYS A 6 7.57 -10.12 4.72
C LYS A 6 6.94 -9.32 5.86
N PRO A 7 5.71 -9.66 6.30
CA PRO A 7 5.04 -10.94 6.06
C PRO A 7 3.83 -10.82 5.10
N GLY A 8 3.92 -11.49 3.93
CA GLY A 8 2.79 -11.81 3.04
C GLY A 8 2.96 -11.35 1.58
N LYS A 9 3.08 -12.31 0.64
CA LYS A 9 3.07 -12.07 -0.83
C LYS A 9 1.69 -11.61 -1.35
N PRO A 10 1.54 -11.01 -2.57
CA PRO A 10 2.53 -10.35 -3.42
C PRO A 10 2.05 -8.94 -3.84
N PHE A 11 2.74 -7.89 -3.42
CA PHE A 11 2.73 -6.67 -4.25
C PHE A 11 3.73 -6.89 -5.39
N ALA A 12 3.23 -6.98 -6.62
CA ALA A 12 4.07 -7.05 -7.80
C ALA A 12 4.14 -5.67 -8.44
N PHE A 13 5.34 -5.17 -8.70
CA PHE A 13 5.52 -3.90 -9.39
C PHE A 13 6.55 -4.05 -10.50
N GLY A 14 6.28 -3.43 -11.64
CA GLY A 14 7.17 -3.48 -12.79
C GLY A 14 6.77 -2.52 -13.90
N LYS A 15 7.58 -2.47 -14.95
CA LYS A 15 7.34 -1.70 -16.15
C LYS A 15 7.20 -2.66 -17.33
N LEU A 16 6.10 -2.52 -18.07
CA LEU A 16 5.88 -3.12 -19.38
C LEU A 16 6.39 -2.15 -20.45
N SER A 17 6.46 -2.59 -21.71
CA SER A 17 7.05 -1.80 -22.80
C SER A 17 6.55 -0.35 -22.88
N ASN A 18 5.27 -0.12 -22.58
CA ASN A 18 4.66 1.22 -22.61
C ASN A 18 3.76 1.55 -21.41
N SER A 19 3.88 0.81 -20.29
CA SER A 19 3.00 1.01 -19.13
C SER A 19 3.62 0.54 -17.82
N TRP A 20 3.07 1.02 -16.70
CA TRP A 20 3.43 0.54 -15.37
C TRP A 20 2.45 -0.56 -14.91
N PHE A 21 2.98 -1.61 -14.30
CA PHE A 21 2.21 -2.73 -13.78
C PHE A 21 2.25 -2.74 -12.25
N CYS A 22 1.07 -2.76 -11.62
CA CYS A 22 0.90 -2.91 -10.17
C CYS A 22 -0.04 -4.08 -9.89
N GLY A 23 0.49 -5.23 -9.49
CA GLY A 23 -0.26 -6.40 -9.04
C GLY A 23 -0.67 -6.27 -7.58
N LEU A 24 -1.97 -6.15 -7.33
CA LEU A 24 -2.56 -6.08 -6.00
C LEU A 24 -2.88 -7.49 -5.45
N PRO A 25 -2.93 -7.66 -4.11
CA PRO A 25 -3.42 -8.90 -3.49
C PRO A 25 -4.86 -9.24 -3.91
N GLY A 26 -5.21 -10.53 -3.95
CA GLY A 26 -6.56 -10.97 -4.32
C GLY A 26 -7.65 -10.70 -3.26
N ASN A 27 -7.28 -10.38 -2.03
CA ASN A 27 -8.25 -10.00 -0.99
C ASN A 27 -8.63 -8.52 -1.16
N PRO A 28 -9.93 -8.16 -1.32
CA PRO A 28 -10.37 -6.78 -1.54
C PRO A 28 -9.90 -5.78 -0.47
N VAL A 29 -9.85 -6.20 0.80
CA VAL A 29 -9.39 -5.35 1.91
C VAL A 29 -7.89 -5.10 1.77
N SER A 30 -7.12 -6.16 1.52
CA SER A 30 -5.67 -6.04 1.31
C SER A 30 -5.33 -5.27 0.03
N ALA A 31 -6.11 -5.45 -1.04
CA ALA A 31 -5.97 -4.74 -2.31
C ALA A 31 -6.15 -3.24 -2.13
N THR A 32 -7.22 -2.84 -1.44
CA THR A 32 -7.53 -1.43 -1.15
C THR A 32 -6.41 -0.79 -0.33
N LEU A 33 -5.95 -1.43 0.75
CA LEU A 33 -4.84 -0.92 1.55
C LEU A 33 -3.54 -0.81 0.75
N THR A 34 -3.20 -1.83 -0.04
CA THR A 34 -2.01 -1.84 -0.89
C THR A 34 -2.08 -0.74 -1.95
N PHE A 35 -3.26 -0.48 -2.52
CA PHE A 35 -3.47 0.59 -3.50
C PHE A 35 -3.20 1.97 -2.87
N TYR A 36 -3.81 2.27 -1.73
CA TYR A 36 -3.62 3.55 -1.05
C TYR A 36 -2.17 3.79 -0.61
N GLN A 37 -1.49 2.74 -0.16
CA GLN A 37 -0.10 2.86 0.31
C GLN A 37 0.92 2.96 -0.81
N LEU A 38 0.73 2.26 -1.94
CA LEU A 38 1.77 2.10 -2.97
C LEU A 38 1.38 2.65 -4.35
N VAL A 39 0.14 2.44 -4.79
CA VAL A 39 -0.30 2.80 -6.14
C VAL A 39 -0.74 4.26 -6.23
N GLN A 40 -1.50 4.76 -5.27
CA GLN A 40 -1.88 6.17 -5.22
C GLN A 40 -0.66 7.12 -5.26
N PRO A 41 0.38 6.96 -4.41
CA PRO A 41 1.55 7.84 -4.50
C PRO A 41 2.35 7.66 -5.80
N LEU A 42 2.34 6.46 -6.40
CA LEU A 42 2.94 6.24 -7.71
C LEU A 42 2.21 7.05 -8.80
N LEU A 43 0.89 6.99 -8.85
CA LEU A 43 0.08 7.76 -9.81
C LEU A 43 0.25 9.27 -9.62
N ALA A 44 0.31 9.73 -8.37
CA ALA A 44 0.61 11.12 -8.06
C ALA A 44 1.97 11.56 -8.63
N LYS A 45 3.02 10.77 -8.40
CA LYS A 45 4.36 11.04 -8.97
C LYS A 45 4.35 11.04 -10.50
N LEU A 46 3.68 10.08 -11.12
CA LEU A 46 3.62 9.96 -12.59
C LEU A 46 2.80 11.07 -13.25
N SER A 47 1.81 11.62 -12.55
CA SER A 47 1.00 12.76 -13.03
C SER A 47 1.67 14.12 -12.80
N GLY A 48 2.91 14.16 -12.27
CA GLY A 48 3.59 15.40 -11.90
C GLY A 48 3.02 16.07 -10.66
N ASN A 49 2.06 15.41 -9.97
CA ASN A 49 1.47 15.90 -8.74
C ASN A 49 2.34 15.55 -7.54
N THR A 50 3.24 16.46 -7.18
CA THR A 50 4.09 16.37 -5.99
C THR A 50 3.35 16.67 -4.68
N ALA A 51 2.10 17.13 -4.75
CA ALA A 51 1.31 17.57 -3.58
C ALA A 51 0.44 16.47 -2.95
N SER A 52 0.35 15.27 -3.54
CA SER A 52 -0.40 14.16 -2.93
C SER A 52 0.43 13.46 -1.85
N GLY A 53 0.69 14.16 -0.76
CA GLY A 53 1.12 13.52 0.49
C GLY A 53 0.06 12.50 0.93
N LEU A 54 0.49 11.40 1.56
CA LEU A 54 -0.43 10.51 2.26
C LEU A 54 -1.36 11.36 3.16
N PRO A 55 -2.64 11.00 3.31
CA PRO A 55 -3.56 11.75 4.16
C PRO A 55 -2.96 11.95 5.55
N ALA A 56 -3.23 13.10 6.16
CA ALA A 56 -2.65 13.47 7.45
C ALA A 56 -2.89 12.34 8.47
N ARG A 57 -1.80 11.80 9.02
CA ARG A 57 -1.86 10.76 10.05
C ARG A 57 -2.31 11.40 11.36
N GLN A 58 -3.52 11.05 11.81
CA GLN A 58 -4.05 11.54 13.08
C GLN A 58 -3.78 10.53 14.19
N ARG A 59 -3.20 11.00 15.31
CA ARG A 59 -3.11 10.23 16.53
C ARG A 59 -4.47 10.26 17.23
N VAL A 60 -5.04 9.10 17.49
CA VAL A 60 -6.34 8.94 18.15
C VAL A 60 -6.22 7.99 19.34
N ARG A 61 -7.02 8.21 20.39
CA ARG A 61 -7.18 7.24 21.48
C ARG A 61 -8.10 6.12 21.00
N THR A 62 -7.72 4.88 21.24
CA THR A 62 -8.57 3.73 20.90
C THR A 62 -9.78 3.68 21.83
N ALA A 63 -10.98 3.55 21.27
CA ALA A 63 -12.22 3.43 22.06
C ALA A 63 -12.32 2.10 22.82
N SER A 64 -11.60 1.07 22.35
CA SER A 64 -11.60 -0.27 22.94
C SER A 64 -10.20 -0.89 22.82
N ARG A 65 -9.99 -2.02 23.53
CA ARG A 65 -8.75 -2.77 23.46
C ARG A 65 -8.63 -3.44 22.09
N LEU A 66 -7.64 -3.04 21.30
CA LEU A 66 -7.32 -3.70 20.03
C LEU A 66 -6.50 -4.97 20.29
N LYS A 67 -7.02 -6.13 19.85
CA LYS A 67 -6.27 -7.40 19.90
C LYS A 67 -5.29 -7.42 18.73
N LYS A 68 -3.98 -7.48 19.04
CA LYS A 68 -2.92 -7.58 18.03
C LYS A 68 -2.28 -8.96 18.09
N THR A 69 -2.20 -9.64 16.95
CA THR A 69 -1.36 -10.83 16.81
C THR A 69 0.10 -10.38 16.71
N PRO A 70 1.01 -10.86 17.58
CA PRO A 70 2.43 -10.52 17.50
C PRO A 70 3.00 -10.91 16.13
N GLY A 71 3.87 -10.08 15.56
CA GLY A 71 4.61 -10.38 14.32
C GLY A 71 4.01 -9.84 13.01
N ARG A 72 2.89 -9.11 13.05
CA ARG A 72 2.40 -8.31 11.90
C ARG A 72 2.63 -6.82 12.17
N LEU A 73 3.51 -6.20 11.40
CA LEU A 73 3.76 -4.75 11.42
C LEU A 73 2.72 -4.08 10.51
N ASP A 74 2.05 -3.06 11.05
CA ASP A 74 1.20 -2.13 10.32
C ASP A 74 2.08 -1.08 9.62
#